data_AF-A0A942EWK1-F1
#
_entry.id   AF-A0A942EWK1-F1
#
_cell.length_a   1.000
_cell.length_b   1.000
_cell.length_c   1.000
_cell.angle_alpha   90.00
_cell.angle_beta   90.00
_cell.angle_gamma   90.00
#
_symmetry.space_group_name_H-M   'P 1'
#
loop_
_entity.id
_entity.type
_entity.pdbx_description
1 polymer ?
#
loop_
_entity_poly.entity_id
_entity_poly.type
_entity_poly.pdbx_seq_one_letter_code
_entity_poly.pdbx_strand_id
1 'polypeptide(L)'
;MLVILVIAGYASLEITALPAFCKLCHQMTPFYLSWQEAPHKDFACIDCHEGEGVAGFVYHLLDSSVSIVGWVTGDYEEPIVGFLPDVWCLKCHEEVVGQPVVTANGIRMSHSEPKADAWNCIDCHSGVGHPKGTAWPTFPRMEDCFYCHDGKRASFACGVCHTRDVTGLPSGSHGAPNFRQETHVVLGRGSLFNCRPCHGAQAGADPCFECHRLSLPHAADFVTAHGELVRTDKVDCSDCHKDEGFCGNCHGLEMPHREGFVVDHIDIAQEREDELCLRCHTQKDCIDCHGQHPENTGHKTIEGKDER
;
A
#
# COMPACT_ATOMS: atom_id res chain seq x y z
N MET A 1 52.98 -12.07 -15.46
CA MET A 1 52.35 -11.98 -14.12
C MET A 1 51.05 -11.20 -14.17
N LEU A 2 51.04 -9.95 -14.65
CA LEU A 2 49.81 -9.13 -14.78
C LEU A 2 48.70 -9.80 -15.60
N VAL A 3 49.03 -10.35 -16.78
CA VAL A 3 48.05 -11.05 -17.64
C VAL A 3 47.42 -12.26 -16.94
N ILE A 4 48.22 -13.02 -16.19
CA ILE A 4 47.74 -14.19 -15.43
C ILE A 4 46.79 -13.75 -14.31
N LEU A 5 47.11 -12.66 -13.61
CA LEU A 5 46.25 -12.10 -12.56
C LEU A 5 44.93 -11.55 -13.12
N VAL A 6 44.96 -10.90 -14.28
CA VAL A 6 43.76 -10.41 -14.96
C VAL A 6 42.87 -11.57 -15.39
N ILE A 7 43.46 -12.62 -15.98
CA ILE A 7 42.72 -13.83 -16.38
C ILE A 7 42.13 -14.54 -15.16
N ALA A 8 42.92 -14.71 -14.09
CA ALA A 8 42.45 -15.35 -12.86
C ALA A 8 41.34 -14.53 -12.18
N GLY A 9 41.46 -13.20 -12.17
CA GLY A 9 40.43 -12.29 -11.68
C GLY A 9 39.14 -12.43 -12.48
N TYR A 10 39.21 -12.36 -13.81
CA TYR A 10 38.07 -12.54 -14.69
C TYR A 10 37.40 -13.91 -14.51
N ALA A 11 38.18 -14.99 -14.48
CA ALA A 11 37.65 -16.33 -14.23
C ALA A 11 36.96 -16.45 -12.87
N SER A 12 37.46 -15.76 -11.84
CA SER A 12 36.82 -15.74 -10.52
C SER A 12 35.46 -15.07 -10.57
N LEU A 13 35.33 -13.94 -11.29
CA LEU A 13 34.06 -13.22 -11.48
C LEU A 13 33.01 -14.10 -12.17
N GLU A 14 33.40 -14.77 -13.25
CA GLU A 14 32.52 -15.68 -14.00
C GLU A 14 32.07 -16.87 -13.16
N ILE A 15 32.94 -17.41 -12.30
CA ILE A 15 32.57 -18.52 -11.39
C ILE A 15 31.59 -18.04 -10.32
N THR A 16 31.81 -16.85 -9.74
CA THR A 16 30.92 -16.30 -8.70
C THR A 16 29.55 -15.89 -9.26
N ALA A 17 29.47 -15.64 -10.56
CA ALA A 17 28.24 -15.34 -11.28
C ALA A 17 27.35 -16.56 -11.56
N LEU A 18 27.86 -17.79 -11.40
CA LEU A 18 27.10 -18.99 -11.68
C LEU A 18 25.97 -19.19 -10.66
N PRO A 19 24.76 -19.64 -11.09
CA PRO A 19 23.67 -19.96 -10.16
C PRO A 19 24.06 -20.97 -9.06
N ALA A 20 24.99 -21.88 -9.38
CA ALA A 20 25.51 -22.86 -8.43
C ALA A 20 26.33 -22.23 -7.28
N PHE A 21 26.98 -21.09 -7.51
CA PHE A 21 27.69 -20.35 -6.48
C PHE A 21 26.70 -19.72 -5.48
N CYS A 22 25.64 -19.06 -5.98
CA CYS A 22 24.60 -18.48 -5.12
C CYS A 22 23.94 -19.53 -4.22
N LYS A 23 23.74 -20.76 -4.72
CA LYS A 23 23.21 -21.89 -3.94
C LYS A 23 24.10 -22.31 -2.75
N LEU A 24 25.39 -21.97 -2.74
CA LEU A 24 26.27 -22.26 -1.60
C LEU A 24 25.82 -21.54 -0.33
N CYS A 25 25.13 -20.40 -0.46
CA CYS A 25 24.42 -19.76 0.63
C CYS A 25 23.10 -20.50 0.89
N HIS A 26 22.97 -21.11 2.07
CA HIS A 26 21.75 -21.85 2.45
C HIS A 26 20.47 -21.01 2.31
N GLN A 27 20.51 -19.71 2.63
CA GLN A 27 19.40 -18.77 2.49
C GLN A 27 18.90 -18.62 1.04
N MET A 28 19.77 -18.84 0.05
CA MET A 28 19.43 -18.71 -1.38
C MET A 28 18.86 -20.00 -1.97
N THR A 29 18.95 -21.12 -1.27
CA THR A 29 18.41 -22.42 -1.72
C THR A 29 16.94 -22.37 -2.18
N PRO A 30 15.98 -21.79 -1.42
CA PRO A 30 14.59 -21.72 -1.87
C PRO A 30 14.41 -20.91 -3.16
N PHE A 31 15.15 -19.81 -3.32
CA PHE A 31 15.09 -18.97 -4.52
C PHE A 31 15.73 -19.66 -5.73
N TYR A 32 16.86 -20.35 -5.53
CA TYR A 32 17.49 -21.18 -6.56
C TYR A 32 16.52 -22.26 -7.06
N LEU A 33 15.90 -23.02 -6.15
CA LEU A 33 14.94 -24.06 -6.52
C LEU A 33 13.72 -23.48 -7.22
N SER A 34 13.22 -22.34 -6.75
CA SER A 34 12.12 -21.63 -7.41
C SER A 34 12.48 -21.15 -8.81
N TRP A 35 13.72 -20.67 -9.02
CA TRP A 35 14.20 -20.19 -10.32
C TRP A 35 14.28 -21.31 -11.35
N GLN A 36 14.60 -22.54 -10.95
CA GLN A 36 14.65 -23.68 -11.87
C GLN A 36 13.28 -24.00 -12.53
N GLU A 37 12.18 -23.55 -11.91
CA GLU A 37 10.83 -23.70 -12.42
C GLU A 37 10.28 -22.41 -13.07
N ALA A 38 11.05 -21.33 -13.08
CA ALA A 38 10.63 -20.03 -13.56
C ALA A 38 10.70 -19.92 -15.10
N PRO A 39 9.97 -18.97 -15.71
CA PRO A 39 10.10 -18.67 -17.13
C PRO A 39 11.52 -18.29 -17.58
N HIS A 40 12.32 -17.70 -16.68
CA HIS A 40 13.69 -17.23 -16.98
C HIS A 40 14.79 -18.18 -16.46
N LYS A 41 14.48 -19.46 -16.25
CA LYS A 41 15.43 -20.48 -15.75
C LYS A 41 16.67 -20.72 -16.63
N ASP A 42 16.67 -20.20 -17.86
CA ASP A 42 17.77 -20.35 -18.81
C ASP A 42 18.78 -19.17 -18.73
N PHE A 43 18.51 -18.15 -17.91
CA PHE A 43 19.39 -17.01 -17.64
C PHE A 43 20.05 -17.13 -16.26
N ALA A 44 21.31 -16.71 -16.13
CA ALA A 44 22.02 -16.71 -14.86
C ALA A 44 21.40 -15.72 -13.86
N CYS A 45 21.64 -15.93 -12.56
CA CYS A 45 21.10 -15.05 -11.51
C CYS A 45 21.52 -13.59 -11.73
N ILE A 46 22.77 -13.38 -12.14
CA ILE A 46 23.38 -12.06 -12.31
C ILE A 46 22.85 -11.28 -13.52
N ASP A 47 22.28 -11.98 -14.50
CA ASP A 47 21.68 -11.36 -15.69
C ASP A 47 20.52 -10.43 -15.29
N CYS A 48 19.91 -10.73 -14.14
CA CYS A 48 18.88 -9.91 -13.51
C CYS A 48 19.39 -9.13 -12.29
N HIS A 49 20.13 -9.75 -11.36
CA HIS A 49 20.37 -9.15 -10.04
C HIS A 49 21.54 -8.16 -9.94
N GLU A 50 22.55 -8.27 -10.80
CA GLU A 50 23.81 -7.53 -10.62
C GLU A 50 24.18 -6.70 -11.84
N GLY A 51 23.76 -7.14 -13.02
CA GLY A 51 24.22 -6.55 -14.25
C GLY A 51 25.61 -6.98 -14.66
N GLU A 52 25.92 -6.76 -15.93
CA GLU A 52 27.17 -7.21 -16.52
C GLU A 52 28.36 -6.29 -16.17
N GLY A 53 29.54 -6.90 -16.06
CA GLY A 53 30.82 -6.18 -15.95
C GLY A 53 31.19 -5.77 -14.54
N VAL A 54 32.30 -5.03 -14.43
CA VAL A 54 32.95 -4.70 -13.15
C VAL A 54 32.07 -3.84 -12.25
N ALA A 55 31.29 -2.92 -12.83
CA ALA A 55 30.42 -2.04 -12.06
C ALA A 55 29.27 -2.80 -11.38
N GLY A 56 28.65 -3.74 -12.10
CA GLY A 56 27.61 -4.63 -11.55
C GLY A 56 28.13 -5.50 -10.42
N PHE A 57 29.32 -6.09 -10.63
CA PHE A 57 30.01 -6.85 -9.59
C PHE A 57 30.30 -6.04 -8.32
N VAL A 58 30.79 -4.79 -8.47
CA VAL A 58 31.06 -3.91 -7.33
C VAL A 58 29.77 -3.54 -6.59
N TYR A 59 28.70 -3.23 -7.33
CA TYR A 59 27.39 -2.97 -6.73
C TYR A 59 26.88 -4.16 -5.93
N HIS A 60 26.93 -5.36 -6.51
CA HIS A 60 26.52 -6.58 -5.83
C HIS A 60 27.34 -6.87 -4.57
N LEU A 61 28.66 -6.65 -4.63
CA LEU A 61 29.51 -6.83 -3.47
C LEU A 61 29.08 -5.92 -2.30
N LEU A 62 28.72 -4.68 -2.60
CA LEU A 62 28.22 -3.72 -1.61
C LEU A 62 26.83 -4.13 -1.09
N ASP A 63 25.88 -4.42 -1.98
CA ASP A 63 24.51 -4.82 -1.61
C ASP A 63 24.49 -6.12 -0.78
N SER A 64 25.27 -7.12 -1.19
CA SER A 64 25.46 -8.36 -0.43
C SER A 64 26.10 -8.11 0.93
N SER A 65 27.05 -7.17 1.03
CA SER A 65 27.67 -6.85 2.33
C SER A 65 26.67 -6.24 3.31
N VAL A 66 25.76 -5.37 2.83
CA VAL A 66 24.68 -4.80 3.64
C VAL A 66 23.73 -5.91 4.09
N SER A 67 23.32 -6.79 3.17
CA SER A 67 22.46 -7.94 3.47
C SER A 67 23.08 -8.88 4.51
N ILE A 68 24.39 -9.14 4.43
CA ILE A 68 25.12 -9.96 5.41
C ILE A 68 25.16 -9.27 6.77
N VAL A 69 25.43 -7.96 6.83
CA VAL A 69 25.43 -7.21 8.10
C VAL A 69 24.05 -7.22 8.72
N GLY A 70 22.98 -6.97 7.96
CA GLY A 70 21.60 -7.05 8.44
C GLY A 70 21.27 -8.43 9.01
N TRP A 71 21.66 -9.50 8.31
CA TRP A 71 21.48 -10.87 8.79
C TRP A 71 22.27 -11.17 10.08
N VAL A 72 23.54 -10.75 10.17
CA VAL A 72 24.38 -10.97 11.37
C VAL A 72 23.89 -10.18 12.57
N THR A 73 23.40 -8.96 12.35
CA THR A 73 22.91 -8.07 13.41
C THR A 73 21.46 -8.35 13.81
N GLY A 74 20.71 -9.05 12.96
CA GLY A 74 19.27 -9.26 13.13
C GLY A 74 18.43 -8.06 12.71
N ASP A 75 19.01 -7.07 12.04
CA ASP A 75 18.36 -5.85 11.58
C ASP A 75 17.79 -6.06 10.16
N TYR A 76 16.67 -6.77 10.08
CA TYR A 76 15.91 -6.99 8.86
C TYR A 76 14.41 -7.20 9.15
N GLU A 77 13.57 -6.92 8.15
CA GLU A 77 12.13 -7.11 8.22
C GLU A 77 11.68 -8.33 7.41
N GLU A 78 10.71 -9.08 7.94
CA GLU A 78 10.05 -10.16 7.21
C GLU A 78 8.68 -9.69 6.68
N PRO A 79 8.31 -10.08 5.44
CA PRO A 79 9.10 -10.88 4.50
C PRO A 79 10.21 -10.06 3.83
N ILE A 80 11.36 -10.69 3.57
CA ILE A 80 12.45 -10.06 2.83
C ILE A 80 11.97 -9.77 1.41
N VAL A 81 11.85 -8.49 1.06
CA VAL A 81 11.47 -8.02 -0.27
C VAL A 81 12.73 -7.60 -1.04
N GLY A 82 12.97 -8.25 -2.18
CA GLY A 82 14.07 -7.88 -3.07
C GLY A 82 13.66 -6.76 -4.01
N PHE A 83 14.52 -5.75 -4.16
CA PHE A 83 14.38 -4.74 -5.21
C PHE A 83 15.12 -5.21 -6.47
N LEU A 84 14.45 -5.15 -7.62
CA LEU A 84 15.04 -5.43 -8.93
C LEU A 84 14.70 -4.29 -9.89
N PRO A 85 15.68 -3.44 -10.26
CA PRO A 85 15.43 -2.35 -11.18
C PRO A 85 15.07 -2.87 -12.57
N ASP A 86 14.17 -2.16 -13.25
CA ASP A 86 13.67 -2.54 -14.58
C ASP A 86 14.71 -2.52 -15.70
N VAL A 87 15.84 -1.81 -15.51
CA VAL A 87 16.94 -1.72 -16.48
C VAL A 87 17.46 -3.10 -16.90
N TRP A 88 17.42 -4.09 -16.01
CA TRP A 88 17.85 -5.44 -16.31
C TRP A 88 16.85 -6.20 -17.18
N CYS A 89 15.55 -5.99 -16.95
CA CYS A 89 14.51 -6.53 -17.82
C CYS A 89 14.57 -5.91 -19.21
N LEU A 90 14.80 -4.59 -19.28
CA LEU A 90 14.80 -3.83 -20.53
C LEU A 90 15.99 -4.17 -21.45
N LYS A 91 17.06 -4.79 -20.95
CA LYS A 91 18.12 -5.34 -21.81
C LYS A 91 17.60 -6.30 -22.87
N CYS A 92 16.58 -7.09 -22.52
CA CYS A 92 15.97 -8.09 -23.40
C CYS A 92 14.55 -7.70 -23.85
N HIS A 93 13.85 -6.85 -23.08
CA HIS A 93 12.45 -6.51 -23.30
C HIS A 93 12.21 -5.03 -23.66
N GLU A 94 13.22 -4.31 -24.16
CA GLU A 94 13.10 -2.88 -24.52
C GLU A 94 11.87 -2.59 -25.41
N GLU A 95 11.59 -3.49 -26.36
CA GLU A 95 10.49 -3.34 -27.31
C GLU A 95 9.10 -3.23 -26.66
N VAL A 96 8.91 -3.79 -25.45
CA VAL A 96 7.60 -3.85 -24.80
C VAL A 96 7.09 -2.45 -24.41
N VAL A 97 8.01 -1.53 -24.10
CA VAL A 97 7.71 -0.14 -23.74
C VAL A 97 7.32 0.68 -24.97
N GLY A 98 7.82 0.30 -26.16
CA GLY A 98 7.50 0.96 -27.42
C GLY A 98 6.21 0.45 -28.08
N GLN A 99 5.64 -0.65 -27.60
CA GLN A 99 4.39 -1.21 -28.13
C GLN A 99 3.18 -0.50 -27.50
N PRO A 100 2.16 -0.12 -28.31
CA PRO A 100 1.03 0.64 -27.79
C PRO A 100 0.18 -0.17 -26.79
N VAL A 101 -0.03 -1.47 -27.03
CA VAL A 101 -0.74 -2.37 -26.11
C VAL A 101 -0.28 -3.81 -26.37
N VAL A 102 0.07 -4.53 -25.30
CA VAL A 102 0.35 -5.96 -25.30
C VAL A 102 -0.84 -6.71 -24.70
N THR A 103 -1.28 -7.80 -25.32
CA THR A 103 -2.37 -8.63 -24.80
C THR A 103 -1.87 -10.03 -24.44
N ALA A 104 -2.07 -10.43 -23.19
CA ALA A 104 -1.71 -11.75 -22.67
C ALA A 104 -2.76 -12.24 -21.66
N ASN A 105 -3.09 -13.53 -21.69
CA ASN A 105 -4.00 -14.18 -20.73
C ASN A 105 -5.39 -13.51 -20.57
N GLY A 106 -5.84 -12.81 -21.61
CA GLY A 106 -7.11 -12.06 -21.60
C GLY A 106 -7.05 -10.69 -20.93
N ILE A 107 -5.85 -10.18 -20.65
CA ILE A 107 -5.57 -8.82 -20.20
C ILE A 107 -4.82 -8.09 -21.30
N ARG A 108 -5.18 -6.84 -21.57
CA ARG A 108 -4.42 -5.92 -22.41
C ARG A 108 -3.79 -4.83 -21.54
N MET A 109 -2.54 -4.50 -21.82
CA MET A 109 -1.77 -3.56 -21.02
C MET A 109 -0.83 -2.74 -21.90
N SER A 110 -0.78 -1.43 -21.66
CA SER A 110 0.28 -0.58 -22.18
C SER A 110 1.40 -0.49 -21.14
N HIS A 111 2.64 -0.62 -21.58
CA HIS A 111 3.80 -0.54 -20.69
C HIS A 111 4.48 0.84 -20.73
N SER A 112 4.11 1.73 -21.65
CA SER A 112 4.70 3.07 -21.76
C SER A 112 4.35 3.97 -20.57
N GLU A 113 3.09 3.99 -20.15
CA GLU A 113 2.59 4.85 -19.10
C GLU A 113 3.11 4.45 -17.71
N PRO A 114 3.06 3.17 -17.29
CA PRO A 114 3.69 2.75 -16.03
C PRO A 114 5.19 3.04 -16.01
N LYS A 115 5.89 2.83 -17.14
CA LYS A 115 7.32 3.14 -17.22
C LYS A 115 7.60 4.64 -17.05
N ALA A 116 6.76 5.49 -17.63
CA ALA A 116 6.84 6.95 -17.44
C ALA A 116 6.55 7.38 -16.00
N ASP A 117 5.71 6.62 -15.28
CA ASP A 117 5.43 6.77 -13.85
C ASP A 117 6.47 6.09 -12.93
N ALA A 118 7.58 5.60 -13.49
CA ALA A 118 8.67 4.93 -12.77
C ALA A 118 8.28 3.63 -12.04
N TRP A 119 7.27 2.91 -12.53
CA TRP A 119 6.99 1.54 -12.10
C TRP A 119 8.05 0.57 -12.62
N ASN A 120 8.44 -0.40 -11.81
CA ASN A 120 9.34 -1.48 -12.18
C ASN A 120 8.55 -2.66 -12.74
N CYS A 121 9.19 -3.44 -13.63
CA CYS A 121 8.57 -4.62 -14.22
C CYS A 121 8.04 -5.60 -13.16
N ILE A 122 8.81 -5.81 -12.09
CA ILE A 122 8.48 -6.75 -11.01
C ILE A 122 7.33 -6.29 -10.10
N ASP A 123 6.91 -5.02 -10.17
CA ASP A 123 5.77 -4.52 -9.41
C ASP A 123 4.47 -5.18 -9.89
N CYS A 124 4.43 -5.59 -11.16
CA CYS A 124 3.34 -6.39 -11.76
C CYS A 124 3.75 -7.84 -12.09
N HIS A 125 5.02 -8.05 -12.46
CA HIS A 125 5.57 -9.34 -12.89
C HIS A 125 6.44 -10.00 -11.81
N SER A 126 6.04 -9.94 -10.55
CA SER A 126 6.83 -10.36 -9.38
C SER A 126 7.32 -11.82 -9.44
N GLY A 127 6.56 -12.71 -10.08
CA GLY A 127 6.87 -14.14 -10.14
C GLY A 127 7.76 -14.60 -11.31
N VAL A 128 8.34 -13.69 -12.09
CA VAL A 128 9.13 -14.06 -13.28
C VAL A 128 10.45 -14.77 -12.98
N GLY A 129 11.06 -14.48 -11.83
CA GLY A 129 12.32 -15.07 -11.40
C GLY A 129 12.14 -16.18 -10.36
N HIS A 130 11.22 -15.99 -9.40
CA HIS A 130 11.04 -16.90 -8.27
C HIS A 130 9.56 -17.21 -7.98
N PRO A 131 8.83 -17.91 -8.87
CA PRO A 131 7.38 -18.11 -8.78
C PRO A 131 6.86 -18.79 -7.49
N LYS A 132 7.71 -19.56 -6.79
CA LYS A 132 7.41 -20.23 -5.51
C LYS A 132 8.11 -19.58 -4.31
N GLY A 133 9.04 -18.66 -4.56
CA GLY A 133 9.79 -17.92 -3.55
C GLY A 133 9.27 -16.50 -3.30
N THR A 134 8.30 -16.04 -4.08
CA THR A 134 7.68 -14.72 -3.90
C THR A 134 6.53 -14.80 -2.92
N ALA A 135 6.52 -13.89 -1.93
CA ALA A 135 5.41 -13.75 -0.98
C ALA A 135 4.07 -13.39 -1.67
N TRP A 136 4.15 -12.87 -2.90
CA TRP A 136 3.01 -12.44 -3.71
C TRP A 136 3.02 -13.18 -5.07
N PRO A 137 1.86 -13.65 -5.55
CA PRO A 137 1.79 -14.58 -6.67
C PRO A 137 2.08 -13.96 -8.05
N THR A 138 2.38 -14.85 -8.99
CA THR A 138 2.89 -14.70 -10.37
C THR A 138 2.03 -13.91 -11.37
N PHE A 139 0.94 -13.27 -10.96
CA PHE A 139 0.04 -12.53 -11.85
C PHE A 139 -0.15 -11.09 -11.37
N PRO A 140 -0.20 -10.10 -12.29
CA PRO A 140 -0.52 -8.72 -11.94
C PRO A 140 -1.84 -8.66 -11.20
N ARG A 141 -1.88 -7.93 -10.10
CA ARG A 141 -3.10 -7.78 -9.31
C ARG A 141 -3.85 -6.57 -9.82
N MET A 142 -5.17 -6.61 -9.73
CA MET A 142 -5.99 -5.47 -10.16
C MET A 142 -5.67 -4.21 -9.34
N GLU A 143 -5.22 -4.35 -8.09
CA GLU A 143 -4.78 -3.22 -7.27
C GLU A 143 -3.62 -2.42 -7.89
N ASP A 144 -2.71 -3.10 -8.56
CA ASP A 144 -1.57 -2.46 -9.22
C ASP A 144 -2.07 -1.59 -10.39
N CYS A 145 -3.11 -2.05 -11.09
CA CYS A 145 -3.76 -1.30 -12.17
C CYS A 145 -4.61 -0.12 -11.66
N PHE A 146 -5.32 -0.30 -10.55
CA PHE A 146 -6.23 0.71 -9.99
C PHE A 146 -5.50 1.92 -9.41
N TYR A 147 -4.19 1.85 -9.22
CA TYR A 147 -3.39 3.04 -8.90
C TYR A 147 -3.58 4.16 -9.93
N CYS A 148 -3.71 3.81 -11.22
CA CYS A 148 -4.02 4.75 -12.29
C CYS A 148 -5.45 4.64 -12.80
N HIS A 149 -6.04 3.44 -12.80
CA HIS A 149 -7.40 3.18 -13.24
C HIS A 149 -8.40 3.35 -12.09
N ASP A 150 -8.52 4.57 -11.55
CA ASP A 150 -9.36 4.92 -10.40
C ASP A 150 -10.66 5.65 -10.78
N GLY A 151 -10.88 5.86 -12.08
CA GLY A 151 -12.00 6.64 -12.64
C GLY A 151 -11.79 8.15 -12.64
N LYS A 152 -10.67 8.64 -12.08
CA LYS A 152 -10.25 10.04 -12.16
C LYS A 152 -9.14 10.21 -13.18
N ARG A 153 -8.07 9.42 -13.05
CA ARG A 153 -6.90 9.44 -13.94
C ARG A 153 -7.12 8.58 -15.18
N ALA A 154 -7.60 7.36 -15.01
CA ALA A 154 -7.99 6.48 -16.11
C ALA A 154 -9.26 5.69 -15.77
N SER A 155 -9.98 5.26 -16.79
CA SER A 155 -11.21 4.49 -16.61
C SER A 155 -10.93 3.10 -16.02
N PHE A 156 -11.69 2.69 -15.01
CA PHE A 156 -11.70 1.31 -14.49
C PHE A 156 -12.71 0.41 -15.22
N ALA A 157 -13.33 0.86 -16.32
CA ALA A 157 -14.31 0.04 -17.03
C ALA A 157 -13.68 -1.30 -17.42
N CYS A 158 -14.39 -2.41 -17.18
CA CYS A 158 -13.81 -3.76 -17.25
C CYS A 158 -13.09 -4.03 -18.59
N GLY A 159 -13.67 -3.56 -19.69
CA GLY A 159 -13.13 -3.71 -21.05
C GLY A 159 -11.86 -2.90 -21.33
N VAL A 160 -11.42 -2.02 -20.42
CA VAL A 160 -10.15 -1.31 -20.51
C VAL A 160 -9.00 -2.31 -20.40
N CYS A 161 -9.08 -3.23 -19.43
CA CYS A 161 -8.04 -4.24 -19.22
C CYS A 161 -8.45 -5.62 -19.74
N HIS A 162 -9.68 -6.05 -19.51
CA HIS A 162 -10.12 -7.39 -19.88
C HIS A 162 -10.59 -7.47 -21.33
N THR A 163 -10.03 -8.40 -22.10
CA THR A 163 -10.46 -8.66 -23.49
C THR A 163 -11.58 -9.70 -23.58
N ARG A 164 -11.99 -10.26 -22.44
CA ARG A 164 -13.10 -11.21 -22.28
C ARG A 164 -14.04 -10.73 -21.19
N ASP A 165 -15.28 -11.17 -21.26
CA ASP A 165 -16.22 -10.95 -20.16
C ASP A 165 -15.72 -11.71 -18.93
N VAL A 166 -15.49 -10.96 -17.86
CA VAL A 166 -15.10 -11.47 -16.55
C VAL A 166 -16.19 -11.26 -15.50
N THR A 167 -17.34 -10.70 -15.90
CA THR A 167 -18.49 -10.55 -15.02
C THR A 167 -19.02 -11.93 -14.64
N GLY A 168 -19.13 -12.19 -13.34
CA GLY A 168 -19.62 -13.48 -12.82
C GLY A 168 -18.64 -14.65 -12.84
N LEU A 169 -17.40 -14.47 -13.33
CA LEU A 169 -16.36 -15.47 -13.13
C LEU A 169 -15.74 -15.28 -11.73
N PRO A 170 -15.73 -16.31 -10.88
CA PRO A 170 -14.85 -16.26 -9.73
C PRO A 170 -13.43 -16.22 -10.27
N SER A 171 -12.75 -15.09 -10.16
CA SER A 171 -11.30 -15.13 -10.07
C SER A 171 -10.95 -16.14 -8.97
N GLY A 172 -9.81 -16.83 -9.05
CA GLY A 172 -9.41 -17.81 -8.03
C GLY A 172 -9.48 -17.27 -6.59
N SER A 173 -9.51 -15.93 -6.43
CA SER A 173 -9.75 -15.20 -5.19
C SER A 173 -11.21 -15.09 -4.70
N HIS A 174 -12.24 -15.15 -5.56
CA HIS A 174 -13.66 -14.88 -5.20
C HIS A 174 -14.59 -16.11 -5.24
N GLY A 175 -14.11 -17.25 -5.76
CA GLY A 175 -14.91 -18.48 -5.88
C GLY A 175 -14.89 -19.40 -4.66
N ALA A 176 -14.15 -19.04 -3.61
CA ALA A 176 -14.04 -19.87 -2.43
C ALA A 176 -15.38 -19.91 -1.68
N PRO A 177 -15.92 -21.10 -1.34
CA PRO A 177 -17.15 -21.22 -0.54
C PRO A 177 -17.09 -20.46 0.78
N ASN A 178 -15.89 -20.29 1.34
CA ASN A 178 -15.62 -19.59 2.60
C ASN A 178 -15.04 -18.18 2.39
N PHE A 179 -15.23 -17.56 1.22
CA PHE A 179 -14.65 -16.25 0.92
C PHE A 179 -14.93 -15.24 2.03
N ARG A 180 -16.19 -15.14 2.51
CA ARG A 180 -16.60 -14.20 3.57
C ARG A 180 -15.92 -14.45 4.94
N GLN A 181 -15.47 -15.67 5.23
CA GLN A 181 -15.07 -16.09 6.57
C GLN A 181 -13.55 -16.30 6.70
N GLU A 182 -12.88 -16.75 5.64
CA GLU A 182 -11.47 -17.17 5.70
C GLU A 182 -10.60 -16.44 4.69
N THR A 183 -11.09 -16.25 3.46
CA THR A 183 -10.27 -15.70 2.37
C THR A 183 -10.36 -14.18 2.26
N HIS A 184 -11.48 -13.58 2.65
CA HIS A 184 -11.73 -12.13 2.65
C HIS A 184 -10.79 -11.40 3.62
N VAL A 185 -10.47 -11.97 4.78
CA VAL A 185 -9.55 -11.37 5.74
C VAL A 185 -8.10 -11.44 5.25
N VAL A 186 -7.73 -12.45 4.46
CA VAL A 186 -6.37 -12.66 3.92
C VAL A 186 -6.12 -11.81 2.68
N LEU A 187 -7.06 -11.78 1.73
CA LEU A 187 -6.99 -10.91 0.55
C LEU A 187 -7.29 -9.44 0.90
N GLY A 188 -8.16 -9.22 1.89
CA GLY A 188 -8.48 -7.91 2.47
C GLY A 188 -7.43 -7.38 3.44
N ARG A 189 -6.29 -8.08 3.64
CA ARG A 189 -5.09 -7.45 4.22
C ARG A 189 -4.49 -6.36 3.31
N GLY A 190 -4.95 -6.26 2.06
CA GLY A 190 -4.70 -5.13 1.17
C GLY A 190 -5.54 -3.90 1.52
N SER A 191 -5.35 -2.81 0.76
CA SER A 191 -6.09 -1.56 0.94
C SER A 191 -7.58 -1.71 0.58
N LEU A 192 -8.49 -1.33 1.48
CA LEU A 192 -9.95 -1.29 1.23
C LEU A 192 -10.32 -0.44 -0.01
N PHE A 193 -9.45 0.50 -0.37
CA PHE A 193 -9.60 1.31 -1.59
C PHE A 193 -9.59 0.47 -2.88
N ASN A 194 -8.98 -0.72 -2.86
CA ASN A 194 -8.88 -1.61 -4.03
C ASN A 194 -10.17 -2.42 -4.27
N CYS A 195 -11.04 -2.52 -3.27
CA CYS A 195 -12.30 -3.26 -3.35
C CYS A 195 -13.44 -2.37 -3.91
N ARG A 196 -13.40 -1.07 -3.61
CA ARG A 196 -14.45 -0.09 -3.98
C ARG A 196 -14.67 0.07 -5.50
N PRO A 197 -13.68 -0.04 -6.39
CA PRO A 197 -13.91 0.02 -7.83
C PRO A 197 -14.89 -1.06 -8.33
N CYS A 198 -14.91 -2.24 -7.71
CA CYS A 198 -15.79 -3.34 -8.08
C CYS A 198 -17.05 -3.45 -7.20
N HIS A 199 -16.95 -3.07 -5.91
CA HIS A 199 -18.03 -3.18 -4.92
C HIS A 199 -18.71 -1.83 -4.57
N GLY A 200 -18.24 -0.70 -5.10
CA GLY A 200 -18.81 0.63 -4.85
C GLY A 200 -20.07 0.92 -5.67
N ALA A 201 -20.46 2.21 -5.76
CA ALA A 201 -21.74 2.71 -6.29
C ALA A 201 -22.22 2.18 -7.67
N GLN A 202 -21.39 1.46 -8.42
CA GLN A 202 -21.76 0.74 -9.64
C GLN A 202 -22.48 -0.60 -9.38
N ALA A 203 -22.35 -1.19 -8.19
CA ALA A 203 -23.02 -2.43 -7.77
C ALA A 203 -24.40 -2.18 -7.11
N GLY A 204 -24.89 -0.93 -7.08
CA GLY A 204 -26.22 -0.58 -6.59
C GLY A 204 -26.38 -0.50 -5.06
N ALA A 205 -25.49 -1.09 -4.28
CA ALA A 205 -25.38 -0.94 -2.82
C ALA A 205 -23.93 -1.21 -2.39
N ASP A 206 -23.45 -0.57 -1.31
CA ASP A 206 -22.15 -0.88 -0.71
C ASP A 206 -22.26 -2.22 0.06
N PRO A 207 -21.71 -3.33 -0.47
CA PRO A 207 -21.84 -4.66 0.13
C PRO A 207 -21.02 -4.78 1.43
N CYS A 208 -20.08 -3.85 1.67
CA CYS A 208 -19.37 -3.76 2.94
C CYS A 208 -20.35 -3.33 4.05
N PHE A 209 -21.31 -2.46 3.73
CA PHE A 209 -22.28 -1.94 4.70
C PHE A 209 -23.22 -3.02 5.27
N GLU A 210 -23.51 -4.07 4.51
CA GLU A 210 -24.34 -5.20 4.99
C GLU A 210 -23.71 -5.92 6.20
N CYS A 211 -22.38 -5.91 6.32
CA CYS A 211 -21.66 -6.52 7.45
C CYS A 211 -21.07 -5.50 8.41
N HIS A 212 -20.40 -4.47 7.88
CA HIS A 212 -19.66 -3.47 8.67
C HIS A 212 -20.55 -2.37 9.23
N ARG A 213 -21.79 -2.20 8.71
CA ARG A 213 -22.80 -1.23 9.16
C ARG A 213 -22.32 0.23 9.26
N LEU A 214 -21.12 0.51 8.76
CA LEU A 214 -20.44 1.78 8.67
C LEU A 214 -19.50 1.73 7.46
N SER A 215 -19.53 2.77 6.64
CA SER A 215 -18.71 2.85 5.42
C SER A 215 -17.23 3.05 5.78
N LEU A 216 -16.33 2.25 5.20
CA LEU A 216 -14.88 2.34 5.40
C LEU A 216 -14.12 2.63 4.08
N PRO A 217 -13.09 3.51 4.10
CA PRO A 217 -12.76 4.46 5.17
C PRO A 217 -13.95 5.41 5.44
N HIS A 218 -14.06 5.92 6.67
CA HIS A 218 -15.15 6.81 7.05
C HIS A 218 -15.29 7.98 6.05
N ALA A 219 -16.53 8.42 5.83
CA ALA A 219 -16.79 9.60 5.01
C ALA A 219 -16.11 10.84 5.62
N ALA A 220 -15.77 11.82 4.78
CA ALA A 220 -15.03 13.01 5.21
C ALA A 220 -15.76 13.84 6.29
N ASP A 221 -17.08 13.74 6.35
CA ASP A 221 -17.97 14.39 7.31
C ASP A 221 -18.19 13.59 8.61
N PHE A 222 -17.58 12.41 8.74
CA PHE A 222 -17.78 11.51 9.88
C PHE A 222 -17.55 12.19 11.23
N VAL A 223 -16.55 13.06 11.35
CA VAL A 223 -16.27 13.81 12.59
C VAL A 223 -17.48 14.63 13.05
N THR A 224 -18.28 15.17 12.12
CA THR A 224 -19.48 15.93 12.45
C THR A 224 -20.75 15.07 12.58
N ALA A 225 -20.79 13.90 11.95
CA ALA A 225 -21.98 13.03 11.92
C ALA A 225 -21.97 11.91 12.98
N HIS A 226 -20.80 11.50 13.48
CA HIS A 226 -20.67 10.31 14.32
C HIS A 226 -21.37 10.42 15.68
N GLY A 227 -21.60 11.63 16.19
CA GLY A 227 -22.30 11.84 17.47
C GLY A 227 -23.73 11.28 17.46
N GLU A 228 -24.42 11.30 16.32
CA GLU A 228 -25.76 10.69 16.18
C GLU A 228 -25.69 9.16 16.12
N LEU A 229 -24.62 8.61 15.56
CA LEU A 229 -24.39 7.15 15.51
C LEU A 229 -24.18 6.59 16.92
N VAL A 230 -23.42 7.30 17.76
CA VAL A 230 -23.18 6.95 19.17
C VAL A 230 -24.47 7.09 20.00
N ARG A 231 -25.29 8.13 19.78
CA ARG A 231 -26.55 8.32 20.52
C ARG A 231 -27.63 7.29 20.20
N THR A 232 -27.57 6.68 19.03
CA THR A 232 -28.61 5.76 18.56
C THR A 232 -28.24 4.28 18.71
N ASP A 233 -27.07 3.97 19.28
CA ASP A 233 -26.52 2.61 19.45
C ASP A 233 -26.57 1.76 18.16
N LYS A 234 -26.53 2.42 16.99
CA LYS A 234 -26.64 1.72 15.70
C LYS A 234 -25.35 1.01 15.30
N VAL A 235 -24.22 1.42 15.87
CA VAL A 235 -22.88 0.89 15.61
C VAL A 235 -22.09 0.85 16.91
N ASP A 236 -21.57 -0.34 17.28
CA ASP A 236 -20.61 -0.45 18.38
C ASP A 236 -19.20 -0.19 17.84
N CYS A 237 -18.62 0.94 18.23
CA CYS A 237 -17.30 1.35 17.78
C CYS A 237 -16.19 0.44 18.35
N SER A 238 -16.45 -0.19 19.50
CA SER A 238 -15.53 -1.04 20.26
C SER A 238 -15.26 -2.38 19.56
N ASP A 239 -16.13 -2.77 18.62
CA ASP A 239 -15.94 -3.96 17.78
C ASP A 239 -14.65 -3.86 16.95
N CYS A 240 -14.26 -2.64 16.57
CA CYS A 240 -13.06 -2.36 15.77
C CYS A 240 -12.02 -1.51 16.54
N HIS A 241 -12.45 -0.51 17.30
CA HIS A 241 -11.59 0.39 18.07
C HIS A 241 -11.50 -0.07 19.53
N LYS A 242 -10.68 -1.09 19.76
CA LYS A 242 -10.55 -1.78 21.06
C LYS A 242 -9.71 -1.04 22.11
N ASP A 243 -9.10 0.08 21.74
CA ASP A 243 -8.28 0.88 22.65
C ASP A 243 -9.19 1.79 23.49
N GLU A 244 -9.13 1.67 24.82
CA GLU A 244 -9.94 2.48 25.75
C GLU A 244 -9.64 3.99 25.63
N GLY A 245 -8.48 4.37 25.10
CA GLY A 245 -8.07 5.74 24.82
C GLY A 245 -8.53 6.27 23.46
N PHE A 246 -9.10 5.45 22.57
CA PHE A 246 -9.50 5.87 21.21
C PHE A 246 -10.45 7.08 21.22
N CYS A 247 -11.48 7.05 22.07
CA CYS A 247 -12.44 8.15 22.18
C CYS A 247 -11.77 9.42 22.73
N GLY A 248 -10.91 9.26 23.76
CA GLY A 248 -10.22 10.36 24.43
C GLY A 248 -9.16 11.04 23.56
N ASN A 249 -8.49 10.28 22.69
CA ASN A 249 -7.46 10.80 21.79
C ASN A 249 -8.03 11.82 20.78
N CYS A 250 -9.30 11.66 20.39
CA CYS A 250 -9.98 12.61 19.52
C CYS A 250 -10.75 13.69 20.32
N HIS A 251 -11.60 13.29 21.27
CA HIS A 251 -12.53 14.23 21.94
C HIS A 251 -11.85 15.09 23.00
N GLY A 252 -10.93 14.54 23.80
CA GLY A 252 -10.23 15.26 24.89
C GLY A 252 -11.13 15.91 25.96
N LEU A 253 -12.46 15.76 25.83
CA LEU A 253 -13.54 16.27 26.68
C LEU A 253 -14.65 15.23 26.74
N GLU A 254 -15.50 15.32 27.76
CA GLU A 254 -16.66 14.44 27.93
C GLU A 254 -17.68 14.68 26.80
N MET A 255 -18.06 13.60 26.11
CA MET A 255 -19.03 13.63 25.02
C MET A 255 -20.12 12.57 25.23
N PRO A 256 -21.41 12.89 24.96
CA PRO A 256 -21.92 14.21 24.62
C PRO A 256 -21.71 15.20 25.78
N HIS A 257 -21.46 16.49 25.47
CA HIS A 257 -21.33 17.53 26.50
C HIS A 257 -22.50 17.43 27.49
N ARG A 258 -22.17 17.40 28.78
CA ARG A 258 -23.16 17.28 29.85
C ARG A 258 -24.14 18.44 29.86
N GLU A 259 -25.29 18.21 30.50
CA GLU A 259 -26.24 19.28 30.79
C GLU A 259 -25.55 20.39 31.62
N GLY A 260 -25.78 21.64 31.22
CA GLY A 260 -25.13 22.81 31.83
C GLY A 260 -23.74 23.13 31.30
N PHE A 261 -23.15 22.35 30.38
CA PHE A 261 -21.82 22.64 29.80
C PHE A 261 -21.71 24.07 29.25
N VAL A 262 -22.72 24.55 28.53
CA VAL A 262 -22.70 25.93 27.98
C VAL A 262 -22.60 27.00 29.08
N VAL A 263 -23.04 26.71 30.30
CA VAL A 263 -22.98 27.66 31.42
C VAL A 263 -21.57 27.78 32.00
N ASP A 264 -20.82 26.67 32.05
CA ASP A 264 -19.49 26.59 32.66
C ASP A 264 -18.35 26.36 31.66
N HIS A 265 -18.65 26.33 30.35
CA HIS A 265 -17.63 26.16 29.30
C HIS A 265 -16.57 27.28 29.34
N ILE A 266 -16.88 28.45 29.90
CA ILE A 266 -15.93 29.55 30.06
C ILE A 266 -14.77 29.16 30.97
N ASP A 267 -15.04 28.47 32.08
CA ASP A 267 -14.01 28.02 33.02
C ASP A 267 -13.13 26.95 32.35
N ILE A 268 -13.76 26.05 31.58
CA ILE A 268 -13.07 25.01 30.81
C ILE A 268 -12.18 25.63 29.72
N ALA A 269 -12.69 26.63 28.99
CA ALA A 269 -11.98 27.33 27.92
C ALA A 269 -10.89 28.30 28.43
N GLN A 270 -10.88 28.63 29.72
CA GLN A 270 -9.74 29.31 30.36
C GLN A 270 -8.58 28.35 30.68
N GLU A 271 -8.88 27.07 30.85
CA GLU A 271 -7.90 26.04 31.18
C GLU A 271 -7.43 25.21 29.99
N ARG A 272 -8.07 25.32 28.83
CA ARG A 272 -7.77 24.56 27.61
C ARG A 272 -7.58 25.50 26.43
N GLU A 273 -6.82 25.04 25.44
CA GLU A 273 -6.59 25.80 24.21
C GLU A 273 -7.78 25.65 23.25
N ASP A 274 -8.05 26.70 22.47
CA ASP A 274 -9.13 26.73 21.48
C ASP A 274 -9.02 25.60 20.43
N GLU A 275 -7.80 25.11 20.16
CA GLU A 275 -7.57 23.98 19.24
C GLU A 275 -8.37 22.73 19.65
N LEU A 276 -8.56 22.50 20.95
CA LEU A 276 -9.37 21.38 21.44
C LEU A 276 -10.83 21.50 20.98
N CYS A 277 -11.38 22.72 21.03
CA CYS A 277 -12.75 23.02 20.65
C CYS A 277 -12.91 23.02 19.12
N LEU A 278 -11.91 23.51 18.41
CA LEU A 278 -11.89 23.61 16.94
C LEU A 278 -11.75 22.25 16.23
N ARG A 279 -11.50 21.17 16.97
CA ARG A 279 -11.59 19.79 16.45
C ARG A 279 -12.99 19.39 15.99
N CYS A 280 -14.01 20.00 16.58
CA CYS A 280 -15.42 19.68 16.33
C CYS A 280 -16.26 20.91 15.96
N HIS A 281 -15.89 22.10 16.46
CA HIS A 281 -16.55 23.37 16.16
C HIS A 281 -15.75 24.19 15.14
N THR A 282 -16.44 25.04 14.40
CA THR A 282 -15.81 26.02 13.53
C THR A 282 -15.68 27.36 14.23
N GLN A 283 -14.76 28.21 13.78
CA GLN A 283 -14.65 29.59 14.24
C GLN A 283 -15.99 30.35 14.15
N LYS A 284 -16.80 30.02 13.15
CA LYS A 284 -18.12 30.61 12.94
C LYS A 284 -19.07 30.30 14.10
N ASP A 285 -19.02 29.09 14.65
CA ASP A 285 -19.88 28.69 15.78
C ASP A 285 -19.58 29.53 17.03
N CYS A 286 -18.29 29.85 17.26
CA CYS A 286 -17.87 30.76 18.33
C CYS A 286 -18.45 32.16 18.11
N ILE A 287 -18.33 32.69 16.89
CA ILE A 287 -18.78 34.04 16.55
C ILE A 287 -20.30 34.16 16.64
N ASP A 288 -21.03 33.14 16.17
CA ASP A 288 -22.50 33.15 16.15
C ASP A 288 -23.10 33.23 17.56
N CYS A 289 -22.44 32.63 18.56
CA CYS A 289 -22.84 32.66 19.97
C CYS A 289 -22.24 33.86 20.74
N HIS A 290 -20.91 34.06 20.69
CA HIS A 290 -20.25 35.14 21.43
C HIS A 290 -20.49 36.53 20.83
N GLY A 291 -20.86 36.62 19.55
CA GLY A 291 -21.33 37.86 18.94
C GLY A 291 -22.62 38.40 19.57
N GLN A 292 -23.37 37.54 20.28
CA GLN A 292 -24.57 37.90 21.03
C GLN A 292 -24.29 38.13 22.54
N HIS A 293 -23.08 37.79 23.01
CA HIS A 293 -22.64 37.87 24.41
C HIS A 293 -21.22 38.47 24.53
N PRO A 294 -21.04 39.77 24.19
CA PRO A 294 -19.73 40.39 24.04
C PRO A 294 -18.96 40.59 25.36
N GLU A 295 -19.61 40.48 26.52
CA GLU A 295 -18.99 40.67 27.83
C GLU A 295 -18.09 39.51 28.33
N ASN A 296 -18.08 38.35 27.67
CA ASN A 296 -17.41 37.13 28.16
C ASN A 296 -16.54 36.42 27.09
N THR A 297 -15.45 37.06 26.65
CA THR A 297 -14.58 36.54 25.56
C THR A 297 -13.15 36.16 26.00
N GLY A 298 -12.90 36.02 27.30
CA GLY A 298 -11.56 35.73 27.81
C GLY A 298 -11.24 34.23 27.82
N HIS A 299 -10.56 33.74 26.77
CA HIS A 299 -9.99 32.39 26.70
C HIS A 299 -8.46 32.45 26.54
N LYS A 300 -7.76 31.35 26.86
CA LYS A 300 -6.34 31.21 26.55
C LYS A 300 -6.18 30.99 25.05
N THR A 301 -6.12 32.08 24.30
CA THR A 301 -5.79 32.05 22.88
C THR A 301 -4.37 31.53 22.68
N ILE A 302 -4.16 30.70 21.66
CA ILE A 302 -2.83 30.37 21.16
C ILE A 302 -2.13 31.69 20.82
N GLU A 303 -0.99 31.98 21.45
CA GLU A 303 -0.16 33.13 21.08
C GLU A 303 0.20 33.01 19.60
N GLY A 304 -0.42 33.85 18.74
CA GLY A 304 0.10 34.12 17.41
C GLY A 304 -0.79 33.89 16.18
N LYS A 305 -2.13 33.93 16.26
CA LYS A 305 -2.96 34.14 15.06
C LYS A 305 -4.15 35.07 15.31
N ASP A 306 -3.82 36.35 15.48
CA ASP A 306 -4.74 37.45 15.27
C ASP A 306 -4.71 37.79 13.77
N GLU A 307 -5.48 37.07 12.95
CA GLU A 307 -5.74 37.47 11.55
C GLU A 307 -7.01 38.31 11.50
N ARG A 308 -6.79 39.64 11.57
CA ARG A 308 -7.58 40.61 10.82
C ARG A 308 -7.40 40.42 9.31
#